data_AF-D5E496-F1
#
_entry.id   AF-D5E496-F1
#
_cell.length_a   1.000
_cell.length_b   1.000
_cell.length_c   1.000
_cell.angle_alpha   90.00
_cell.angle_beta   90.00
_cell.angle_gamma   90.00
#
_symmetry.space_group_name_H-M   'P 1'
#
loop_
_entity.id
_entity.type
_entity.pdbx_description
1 polymer ?
#
loop_
_entity_poly.entity_id
_entity_poly.type
_entity_poly.pdbx_seq_one_letter_code
_entity_poly.pdbx_strand_id
1 'polypeptide(L)'
;MLSKGIYDRPPMITYPEKVEYVKKQSYIVAAVGKKRPLNAVELTEMFFNIERNYFSILLCIGLLQVVKDKEIKNYIKNGMEISEKQINFFNDLLKKEDLLGTVPVSMEVTNSTVSPFSEKLIVALFHFLNSIDVTLIGHALSLSMRLDLATYYSKLIGEILLYAEKGFNIMVERQWLEQPPQAPNRKGLKRT
;
A
#
# COMPACT_ATOMS: atom_id res chain seq x y z
N MET A 1 1.88 9.93 23.07
CA MET A 1 2.78 8.98 22.39
C MET A 1 4.11 9.65 22.06
N LEU A 2 4.12 10.75 21.29
CA LEU A 2 5.36 11.47 20.91
C LEU A 2 6.20 11.96 22.11
N SER A 3 5.60 12.68 23.07
CA SER A 3 6.29 13.12 24.30
C SER A 3 6.72 11.96 25.20
N LYS A 4 6.16 10.77 25.00
CA LYS A 4 6.48 9.54 25.75
C LYS A 4 7.55 8.68 25.05
N GLY A 5 8.08 9.09 23.90
CA GLY A 5 9.13 8.37 23.18
C GLY A 5 8.71 7.06 22.49
N ILE A 6 7.40 6.80 22.40
CA ILE A 6 6.78 5.56 21.88
C ILE A 6 6.04 5.83 20.58
N TYR A 7 6.53 6.77 19.78
CA TYR A 7 5.97 7.08 18.46
C TYR A 7 7.02 6.75 17.40
N ASP A 8 6.59 6.07 16.34
CA ASP A 8 7.45 5.71 15.22
C ASP A 8 8.04 6.94 14.57
N ARG A 9 9.36 6.91 14.39
CA ARG A 9 10.10 8.02 13.83
C ARG A 9 10.45 7.72 12.38
N PRO A 10 10.13 8.63 11.44
CA PRO A 10 10.61 8.48 10.08
C PRO A 10 12.14 8.52 10.04
N PRO A 11 12.76 7.99 8.97
CA PRO A 11 14.19 8.15 8.73
C PRO A 11 14.58 9.63 8.85
N MET A 12 15.54 9.91 9.73
CA MET A 12 16.03 11.27 9.96
C MET A 12 17.23 11.56 9.07
N ILE A 13 17.21 12.73 8.44
CA ILE A 13 18.34 13.29 7.70
C ILE A 13 18.79 14.59 8.36
N THR A 14 20.05 14.97 8.15
CA THR A 14 20.57 16.25 8.63
C THR A 14 19.87 17.41 7.94
N TYR A 15 19.61 18.48 8.68
CA TYR A 15 19.04 19.69 8.12
C TYR A 15 20.03 20.32 7.10
N PRO A 16 19.56 20.79 5.93
CA PRO A 16 20.44 21.39 4.94
C PRO A 16 21.00 22.74 5.41
N GLU A 17 22.30 22.97 5.18
CA GLU A 17 22.95 24.25 5.53
C GLU A 17 22.71 25.35 4.48
N LYS A 18 22.34 24.97 3.25
CA LYS A 18 22.12 25.88 2.12
C LYS A 18 21.10 25.31 1.14
N VAL A 19 20.54 26.17 0.31
CA VAL A 19 19.66 25.78 -0.79
C VAL A 19 20.47 25.20 -1.95
N GLU A 20 20.05 24.05 -2.47
CA GLU A 20 20.63 23.40 -3.65
C GLU A 20 19.59 23.27 -4.77
N TYR A 21 20.05 23.36 -6.02
CA TYR A 21 19.19 23.29 -7.21
C TYR A 21 19.53 22.06 -8.05
N VAL A 22 18.50 21.44 -8.64
CA VAL A 22 18.66 20.33 -9.59
C VAL A 22 19.31 20.85 -10.87
N LYS A 23 20.52 20.37 -11.20
CA LYS A 23 21.32 20.87 -12.34
C LYS A 23 21.19 20.04 -13.62
N LYS A 24 20.78 18.78 -13.51
CA LYS A 24 20.79 17.82 -14.63
C LYS A 24 19.62 16.83 -14.52
N GLN A 25 19.16 16.35 -15.67
CA GLN A 25 18.14 15.29 -15.77
C GLN A 25 18.56 13.98 -15.07
N SER A 26 19.86 13.80 -14.84
CA SER A 26 20.39 12.66 -14.09
C SER A 26 19.89 12.56 -12.64
N TYR A 27 19.23 13.61 -12.14
CA TYR A 27 18.50 13.59 -10.88
C TYR A 27 17.30 12.63 -10.88
N ILE A 28 16.69 12.42 -12.05
CA ILE A 28 15.54 11.52 -12.24
C ILE A 28 16.02 10.14 -12.70
N VAL A 29 16.81 10.11 -13.77
CA VAL A 29 17.33 8.89 -14.39
C VAL A 29 18.81 8.75 -14.05
N ALA A 30 19.19 7.67 -13.38
CA ALA A 30 20.60 7.45 -13.04
C ALA A 30 21.50 7.51 -14.29
N ALA A 31 22.53 8.35 -14.26
CA ALA A 31 23.60 8.30 -15.24
C ALA A 31 24.53 7.14 -14.85
N VAL A 32 24.52 6.06 -15.65
CA VAL A 32 25.38 4.88 -15.52
C VAL A 32 25.62 4.44 -14.05
N GLY A 33 24.67 3.66 -13.52
CA GLY A 33 24.83 2.89 -12.28
C GLY A 33 24.76 3.67 -10.96
N LYS A 34 25.03 4.98 -10.93
CA LYS A 34 24.93 5.78 -9.70
C LYS A 34 23.61 6.56 -9.63
N LYS A 35 22.78 6.17 -8.67
CA LYS A 35 21.57 6.91 -8.27
C LYS A 35 21.94 7.99 -7.26
N ARG A 36 21.17 9.07 -7.21
CA ARG A 36 21.27 10.05 -6.12
C ARG A 36 20.68 9.48 -4.83
N PRO A 37 21.05 10.01 -3.65
CA PRO A 37 20.38 9.69 -2.41
C PRO A 37 18.87 9.97 -2.47
N LEU A 38 18.12 9.25 -1.64
CA LEU A 38 16.69 9.53 -1.41
C LEU A 38 16.51 10.94 -0.85
N ASN A 39 15.51 11.66 -1.33
CA ASN A 39 15.19 12.98 -0.79
C ASN A 39 14.16 12.87 0.35
N ALA A 40 13.96 13.96 1.09
CA ALA A 40 13.05 13.99 2.24
C ALA A 40 11.60 13.58 1.90
N VAL A 41 11.11 13.95 0.70
CA VAL A 41 9.75 13.61 0.25
C VAL A 41 9.63 12.11 0.00
N GLU A 42 10.59 11.52 -0.71
CA GLU A 42 10.65 10.08 -0.99
C GLU A 42 10.77 9.26 0.30
N LEU A 43 11.63 9.69 1.24
CA LEU A 43 11.77 9.05 2.55
C LEU A 43 10.46 9.10 3.36
N THR A 44 9.76 10.23 3.30
CA THR A 44 8.47 10.42 3.98
C THR A 44 7.42 9.45 3.44
N GLU A 45 7.28 9.38 2.11
CA GLU A 45 6.33 8.45 1.49
C GLU A 45 6.70 6.98 1.76
N MET A 46 7.99 6.62 1.71
CA MET A 46 8.44 5.27 2.06
C MET A 46 8.07 4.89 3.50
N PHE A 47 8.34 5.78 4.47
CA PHE A 47 7.98 5.56 5.88
C PHE A 47 6.48 5.29 6.03
N PHE A 48 5.62 6.16 5.49
CA PHE A 48 4.18 5.98 5.63
C PHE A 48 3.66 4.73 4.90
N ASN A 49 4.27 4.32 3.80
CA ASN A 49 3.92 3.08 3.12
C ASN A 49 4.32 1.85 3.94
N ILE A 50 5.48 1.86 4.59
CA ILE A 50 5.90 0.77 5.49
C ILE A 50 4.91 0.66 6.66
N GLU A 51 4.63 1.77 7.34
CA GLU A 51 3.70 1.80 8.49
C GLU A 51 2.32 1.24 8.12
N ARG A 52 1.72 1.73 7.01
CA ARG A 52 0.42 1.25 6.54
C ARG A 52 0.40 -0.25 6.22
N ASN A 53 1.47 -0.77 5.63
CA ASN A 53 1.56 -2.20 5.32
C ASN A 53 1.70 -3.04 6.59
N TYR A 54 2.37 -2.56 7.64
CA TYR A 54 2.36 -3.24 8.94
C TYR A 54 0.95 -3.29 9.55
N PHE A 55 0.18 -2.20 9.49
CA PHE A 55 -1.23 -2.20 9.88
C PHE A 55 -2.05 -3.22 9.07
N SER A 56 -1.81 -3.29 7.75
CA SER A 56 -2.45 -4.29 6.87
C SER A 56 -2.14 -5.72 7.30
N ILE A 57 -0.88 -6.05 7.59
CA ILE A 57 -0.48 -7.38 8.07
C ILE A 57 -1.20 -7.74 9.37
N LEU A 58 -1.26 -6.83 10.34
CA LEU A 58 -1.93 -7.09 11.62
C LEU A 58 -3.43 -7.31 11.45
N LEU A 59 -4.07 -6.52 10.58
CA LEU A 59 -5.47 -6.70 10.23
C LEU A 59 -5.69 -8.07 9.58
N CYS A 60 -4.82 -8.47 8.64
CA CYS A 60 -4.87 -9.79 8.01
C CYS A 60 -4.71 -10.92 9.02
N ILE A 61 -3.74 -10.85 9.94
CA ILE A 61 -3.52 -11.85 11.00
C ILE A 61 -4.78 -12.00 11.86
N GLY A 62 -5.33 -10.89 12.35
CA GLY A 62 -6.54 -10.90 13.17
C GLY A 62 -7.77 -11.46 12.44
N LEU A 63 -7.95 -11.11 11.17
CA LEU A 63 -9.08 -11.62 10.38
C LEU A 63 -8.90 -13.10 9.99
N LEU A 64 -7.67 -13.56 9.76
CA LEU A 64 -7.37 -14.98 9.50
C LEU A 64 -7.68 -15.89 10.70
N GLN A 65 -7.67 -15.36 11.92
CA GLN A 65 -8.09 -16.08 13.13
C GLN A 65 -9.61 -16.36 13.17
N VAL A 66 -10.44 -15.52 12.52
CA VAL A 66 -11.90 -15.53 12.71
C VAL A 66 -12.71 -15.92 11.48
N VAL A 67 -12.20 -15.63 10.26
CA VAL A 67 -12.85 -16.03 9.01
C VAL A 67 -12.92 -17.56 8.95
N LYS A 68 -13.99 -18.12 8.38
CA LYS A 68 -14.16 -19.58 8.25
C LYS A 68 -14.07 -20.01 6.80
N ASP A 69 -14.56 -19.18 5.90
CA ASP A 69 -14.55 -19.43 4.47
C ASP A 69 -13.12 -19.55 3.92
N LYS A 70 -12.85 -20.64 3.19
CA LYS A 70 -11.52 -20.97 2.67
C LYS A 70 -11.07 -20.02 1.57
N GLU A 71 -11.99 -19.59 0.72
CA GLU A 71 -11.69 -18.67 -0.37
C GLU A 71 -11.32 -17.29 0.19
N ILE A 72 -12.10 -16.79 1.14
CA ILE A 72 -11.83 -15.51 1.81
C ILE A 72 -10.53 -15.59 2.61
N LYS A 73 -10.24 -16.71 3.29
CA LYS A 73 -8.93 -16.91 3.93
C LYS A 73 -7.78 -16.80 2.93
N ASN A 74 -7.89 -17.43 1.76
CA ASN A 74 -6.84 -17.37 0.75
C ASN A 74 -6.69 -15.94 0.20
N TYR A 75 -7.81 -15.24 -0.02
CA TYR A 75 -7.82 -13.84 -0.40
C TYR A 75 -7.10 -12.95 0.62
N ILE A 76 -7.34 -13.12 1.93
CA ILE A 76 -6.64 -12.36 2.97
C ILE A 76 -5.15 -12.70 3.02
N LYS A 77 -4.78 -13.99 2.90
CA LYS A 77 -3.36 -14.40 2.83
C LYS A 77 -2.61 -13.76 1.68
N ASN A 78 -3.21 -13.72 0.49
CA ASN A 78 -2.62 -13.06 -0.68
C ASN A 78 -2.39 -11.55 -0.42
N GLY A 79 -3.32 -10.87 0.24
CA GLY A 79 -3.15 -9.45 0.62
C GLY A 79 -2.02 -9.23 1.63
N MET A 80 -1.87 -10.16 2.59
CA MET A 80 -0.77 -10.16 3.56
C MET A 80 0.59 -10.32 2.86
N GLU A 81 0.71 -11.26 1.93
CA GLU A 81 1.94 -11.49 1.14
C GLU A 81 2.33 -10.25 0.30
N ILE A 82 1.35 -9.56 -0.29
CA ILE A 82 1.57 -8.30 -1.01
C ILE A 82 2.13 -7.25 -0.05
N SER A 83 1.55 -7.13 1.15
CA SER A 83 1.98 -6.15 2.16
C SER A 83 3.41 -6.42 2.65
N GLU A 84 3.74 -7.69 2.93
CA GLU A 84 5.10 -8.11 3.31
C GLU A 84 6.13 -7.79 2.23
N LYS A 85 5.80 -8.06 0.96
CA LYS A 85 6.67 -7.75 -0.17
C LYS A 85 6.95 -6.25 -0.30
N GLN A 86 5.94 -5.40 -0.07
CA GLN A 86 6.12 -3.94 -0.06
C GLN A 86 7.06 -3.50 1.06
N ILE A 87 6.83 -3.97 2.29
CA ILE A 87 7.68 -3.66 3.46
C ILE A 87 9.14 -4.05 3.18
N ASN A 88 9.35 -5.28 2.70
CA ASN A 88 10.68 -5.79 2.43
C ASN A 88 11.40 -4.94 1.39
N PHE A 89 10.72 -4.57 0.30
CA PHE A 89 11.32 -3.71 -0.72
C PHE A 89 11.76 -2.36 -0.17
N PHE A 90 10.87 -1.65 0.56
CA PHE A 90 11.21 -0.32 1.07
C PHE A 90 12.32 -0.39 2.13
N ASN A 91 12.27 -1.38 3.03
CA ASN A 91 13.32 -1.58 4.03
C ASN A 91 14.66 -1.96 3.41
N ASP A 92 14.68 -2.80 2.37
CA ASP A 92 15.89 -3.13 1.64
C ASP A 92 16.46 -1.92 0.91
N LEU A 93 15.59 -1.05 0.39
CA LEU A 93 16.02 0.20 -0.23
C LEU A 93 16.62 1.18 0.79
N LEU A 94 16.01 1.34 1.97
CA LEU A 94 16.56 2.14 3.06
C LEU A 94 17.95 1.63 3.46
N LYS A 95 18.10 0.32 3.67
CA LYS A 95 19.39 -0.30 4.02
C LYS A 95 20.47 -0.09 2.96
N LYS A 96 20.11 -0.12 1.67
CA LYS A 96 21.03 0.14 0.55
C LYS A 96 21.53 1.59 0.49
N GLU A 97 20.80 2.50 1.11
CA GLU A 97 21.15 3.93 1.21
C GLU A 97 21.77 4.25 2.59
N ASP A 98 22.26 3.23 3.30
CA ASP A 98 22.86 3.32 4.64
C ASP A 98 21.91 3.91 5.71
N LEU A 99 20.60 3.76 5.50
CA LEU A 99 19.56 4.12 6.46
C LEU A 99 19.07 2.89 7.24
N LEU A 100 18.59 3.13 8.45
CA LEU A 100 17.89 2.09 9.21
C LEU A 100 16.54 1.79 8.56
N GLY A 101 16.17 0.51 8.53
CA GLY A 101 14.82 0.11 8.18
C GLY A 101 13.81 0.64 9.21
N THR A 102 12.56 0.79 8.79
CA THR A 102 11.45 1.14 9.67
C THR A 102 10.78 -0.14 10.14
N VAL A 103 10.65 -0.27 11.46
CA VAL A 103 9.81 -1.26 12.12
C VAL A 103 8.96 -0.47 13.11
N PRO A 104 7.62 -0.61 13.08
CA PRO A 104 6.76 0.15 13.95
C PRO A 104 6.93 -0.29 15.41
N VAL A 105 6.43 0.54 16.33
CA VAL A 105 6.27 0.16 17.73
C VAL A 105 5.45 -1.12 17.83
N SER A 106 5.72 -1.94 18.85
CA SER A 106 5.04 -3.22 19.04
C SER A 106 3.52 -3.06 19.00
N MET A 107 2.91 -3.73 18.04
CA MET A 107 1.47 -3.86 17.84
C MET A 107 1.17 -5.36 17.75
N GLU A 108 0.22 -5.82 18.56
CA GLU A 108 -0.06 -7.25 18.70
C GLU A 108 -1.52 -7.55 18.41
N VAL A 109 -1.76 -8.73 17.85
CA VAL A 109 -3.11 -9.27 17.65
C VAL A 109 -3.47 -10.13 18.86
N THR A 110 -4.66 -9.92 19.42
CA THR A 110 -5.15 -10.75 20.55
C THR A 110 -5.41 -12.19 20.11
N ASN A 111 -5.47 -13.13 21.05
CA ASN A 111 -5.82 -14.54 20.78
C ASN A 111 -7.33 -14.79 20.52
N SER A 112 -8.14 -13.74 20.30
CA SER A 112 -9.56 -13.90 20.03
C SER A 112 -9.81 -14.64 18.71
N THR A 113 -10.73 -15.60 18.74
CA THR A 113 -11.22 -16.33 17.56
C THR A 113 -12.71 -16.06 17.29
N VAL A 114 -13.30 -15.11 18.03
CA VAL A 114 -14.68 -14.67 17.84
C VAL A 114 -14.70 -13.57 16.80
N SER A 115 -15.39 -13.80 15.68
CA SER A 115 -15.50 -12.79 14.62
C SER A 115 -16.36 -11.61 15.07
N PRO A 116 -15.85 -10.37 15.00
CA PRO A 116 -16.66 -9.18 15.25
C PRO A 116 -17.53 -8.79 14.05
N PHE A 117 -17.22 -9.28 12.85
CA PHE A 117 -17.82 -8.86 11.59
C PHE A 117 -18.26 -10.04 10.72
N SER A 118 -19.20 -9.79 9.81
CA SER A 118 -19.59 -10.75 8.78
C SER A 118 -18.51 -10.85 7.69
N GLU A 119 -18.44 -12.00 7.02
CA GLU A 119 -17.53 -12.19 5.88
C GLU A 119 -17.84 -11.21 4.72
N LYS A 120 -19.12 -10.84 4.51
CA LYS A 120 -19.50 -9.77 3.57
C LYS A 120 -18.82 -8.44 3.91
N LEU A 121 -18.88 -8.02 5.18
CA LEU A 121 -18.25 -6.76 5.62
C LEU A 121 -16.73 -6.84 5.54
N ILE A 122 -16.13 -7.98 5.84
CA ILE A 122 -14.67 -8.18 5.74
C ILE A 122 -14.20 -8.01 4.29
N VAL A 123 -14.84 -8.70 3.33
CA VAL A 123 -14.44 -8.57 1.91
C VAL A 123 -14.69 -7.16 1.39
N ALA A 124 -15.81 -6.53 1.76
CA ALA A 124 -16.08 -5.14 1.42
C ALA A 124 -15.01 -4.18 1.98
N LEU A 125 -14.58 -4.39 3.23
CA LEU A 125 -13.51 -3.62 3.85
C LEU A 125 -12.22 -3.70 3.01
N PHE A 126 -11.78 -4.89 2.63
CA PHE A 126 -10.59 -5.06 1.78
C PHE A 126 -10.78 -4.40 0.41
N HIS A 127 -11.96 -4.48 -0.20
CA HIS A 127 -12.24 -3.79 -1.46
C HIS A 127 -12.05 -2.26 -1.36
N PHE A 128 -12.54 -1.64 -0.28
CA PHE A 128 -12.33 -0.22 -0.04
C PHE A 128 -10.88 0.11 0.32
N LEU A 129 -10.22 -0.71 1.15
CA LEU A 129 -8.81 -0.55 1.49
C LEU A 129 -7.92 -0.60 0.25
N ASN A 130 -8.18 -1.50 -0.70
CA ASN A 130 -7.44 -1.57 -1.96
C ASN A 130 -7.57 -0.27 -2.79
N SER A 131 -8.76 0.33 -2.81
CA SER A 131 -8.98 1.61 -3.50
C SER A 131 -8.20 2.76 -2.85
N ILE A 132 -8.15 2.77 -1.51
CA ILE A 132 -7.33 3.72 -0.74
C ILE A 132 -5.84 3.47 -1.01
N ASP A 133 -5.40 2.21 -1.04
CA ASP A 133 -4.01 1.85 -1.28
C ASP A 133 -3.53 2.30 -2.67
N VAL A 134 -4.33 2.05 -3.73
CA VAL A 134 -4.04 2.57 -5.08
C VAL A 134 -3.90 4.10 -5.08
N THR A 135 -4.76 4.80 -4.31
CA THR A 135 -4.70 6.26 -4.21
C THR A 135 -3.42 6.73 -3.53
N LEU A 136 -3.05 6.11 -2.41
CA LEU A 136 -1.87 6.48 -1.63
C LEU A 136 -0.55 6.12 -2.35
N ILE A 137 -0.51 4.97 -3.01
CA ILE A 137 0.63 4.58 -3.85
C ILE A 137 0.72 5.49 -5.09
N GLY A 138 -0.42 5.86 -5.69
CA GLY A 138 -0.48 6.86 -6.76
C GLY A 138 0.04 8.23 -6.33
N HIS A 139 -0.26 8.65 -5.10
CA HIS A 139 0.29 9.86 -4.50
C HIS A 139 1.81 9.77 -4.36
N ALA A 140 2.33 8.69 -3.76
CA ALA A 140 3.77 8.46 -3.62
C ALA A 140 4.49 8.42 -4.98
N LEU A 141 3.89 7.80 -5.99
CA LEU A 141 4.37 7.81 -7.38
C LEU A 141 4.48 9.24 -7.92
N SER A 142 3.46 10.06 -7.73
CA SER A 142 3.43 11.44 -8.25
C SER A 142 4.50 12.34 -7.65
N LEU A 143 4.92 12.06 -6.41
CA LEU A 143 5.96 12.81 -5.68
C LEU A 143 7.37 12.24 -5.90
N SER A 144 7.47 11.01 -6.41
CA SER A 144 8.75 10.34 -6.62
C SER A 144 9.48 10.90 -7.83
N MET A 145 10.65 11.45 -7.60
CA MET A 145 11.49 11.98 -8.68
C MET A 145 12.51 10.95 -9.17
N ARG A 146 12.79 9.91 -8.38
CA ARG A 146 13.65 8.78 -8.79
C ARG A 146 12.91 7.79 -9.68
N LEU A 147 13.47 7.49 -10.86
CA LEU A 147 12.85 6.58 -11.82
C LEU A 147 12.62 5.17 -11.27
N ASP A 148 13.54 4.63 -10.47
CA ASP A 148 13.40 3.29 -9.89
C ASP A 148 12.23 3.20 -8.91
N LEU A 149 12.01 4.24 -8.10
CA LEU A 149 10.83 4.37 -7.25
C LEU A 149 9.55 4.48 -8.07
N ALA A 150 9.53 5.35 -9.07
CA ALA A 150 8.36 5.55 -9.92
C ALA A 150 7.96 4.26 -10.66
N THR A 151 8.93 3.52 -11.20
CA THR A 151 8.69 2.21 -11.81
C THR A 151 8.15 1.20 -10.79
N TYR A 152 8.70 1.17 -9.58
CA TYR A 152 8.25 0.24 -8.55
C TYR A 152 6.81 0.54 -8.10
N TYR A 153 6.48 1.79 -7.80
CA TYR A 153 5.12 2.18 -7.43
C TYR A 153 4.11 1.90 -8.56
N SER A 154 4.49 2.13 -9.82
CA SER A 154 3.64 1.79 -10.97
C SER A 154 3.35 0.29 -11.05
N LYS A 155 4.37 -0.54 -10.79
CA LYS A 155 4.21 -2.00 -10.70
C LYS A 155 3.29 -2.39 -9.54
N LEU A 156 3.47 -1.78 -8.36
CA LEU A 156 2.62 -2.04 -7.20
C LEU A 156 1.15 -1.73 -7.46
N ILE A 157 0.84 -0.61 -8.11
CA ILE A 157 -0.54 -0.29 -8.49
C ILE A 157 -1.15 -1.43 -9.31
N GLY A 158 -0.41 -1.96 -10.29
CA GLY A 158 -0.86 -3.12 -11.07
C GLY A 158 -1.11 -4.37 -10.21
N GLU A 159 -0.20 -4.68 -9.29
CA GLU A 159 -0.35 -5.82 -8.36
C GLU A 159 -1.57 -5.66 -7.45
N ILE A 160 -1.81 -4.46 -6.91
CA ILE A 160 -2.97 -4.14 -6.07
C ILE A 160 -4.27 -4.23 -6.87
N LEU A 161 -4.29 -3.76 -8.12
CA LEU A 161 -5.48 -3.84 -8.97
C LEU A 161 -5.85 -5.30 -9.30
N LEU A 162 -4.86 -6.16 -9.59
CA LEU A 162 -5.09 -7.60 -9.77
C LEU A 162 -5.59 -8.26 -8.48
N TYR A 163 -5.11 -7.81 -7.32
CA TYR A 163 -5.63 -8.25 -6.04
C TYR A 163 -7.08 -7.76 -5.80
N ALA A 164 -7.38 -6.51 -6.13
CA ALA A 164 -8.71 -5.93 -6.00
C ALA A 164 -9.75 -6.66 -6.87
N GLU A 165 -9.36 -7.09 -8.07
CA GLU A 165 -10.20 -7.91 -8.95
C GLU A 165 -10.62 -9.23 -8.28
N LYS A 166 -9.70 -9.91 -7.58
CA LYS A 166 -10.05 -11.14 -6.83
C LYS A 166 -11.14 -10.88 -5.79
N GLY A 167 -11.02 -9.78 -5.03
CA GLY A 167 -12.03 -9.39 -4.04
C GLY A 167 -13.36 -9.02 -4.70
N PHE A 168 -13.32 -8.34 -5.84
CA PHE A 168 -14.50 -8.03 -6.64
C PHE A 168 -15.23 -9.30 -7.10
N ASN A 169 -14.49 -10.29 -7.61
CA ASN A 169 -15.08 -11.57 -8.06
C ASN A 169 -15.80 -12.30 -6.92
N ILE A 170 -15.19 -12.38 -5.72
CA ILE A 170 -15.82 -12.95 -4.53
C ILE A 170 -17.15 -12.24 -4.23
N MET A 171 -17.18 -10.91 -4.30
CA MET A 171 -18.41 -10.16 -4.03
C MET A 171 -19.47 -10.35 -5.11
N VAL A 172 -19.08 -10.47 -6.39
CA VAL A 172 -20.02 -10.72 -7.50
C VAL A 172 -20.63 -12.11 -7.38
N GLU A 173 -19.82 -13.14 -7.20
CA GLU A 173 -20.27 -14.54 -7.09
C GLU A 173 -21.23 -14.74 -5.91
N ARG A 174 -21.04 -13.99 -4.83
CA ARG A 174 -21.88 -14.05 -3.62
C ARG A 174 -23.00 -13.02 -3.59
N GLN A 175 -23.18 -12.22 -4.65
CA GLN A 175 -24.19 -11.15 -4.73
C GLN A 175 -24.08 -10.13 -3.58
N TRP A 176 -22.85 -9.80 -3.19
CA TRP A 176 -22.54 -8.87 -2.12
C TRP A 176 -22.35 -7.43 -2.58
N LEU A 177 -22.29 -7.20 -3.90
CA LEU A 177 -22.08 -5.88 -4.47
C LEU A 177 -23.36 -5.33 -5.10
N GLU A 178 -23.79 -4.18 -4.60
CA GLU A 178 -24.87 -3.42 -5.20
C GLU A 178 -24.38 -2.68 -6.46
N GLN A 179 -25.14 -2.75 -7.55
CA GLN A 179 -24.81 -2.04 -8.78
C GLN A 179 -25.07 -0.53 -8.61
N PRO A 180 -24.08 0.35 -8.84
CA PRO A 180 -24.32 1.80 -8.85
C PRO A 180 -25.25 2.20 -10.01
N PRO A 181 -26.03 3.29 -9.89
CA PRO A 181 -26.85 3.80 -10.98
C PRO A 181 -26.05 4.02 -12.26
N GLN A 182 -26.58 3.53 -13.40
CA GLN A 182 -25.89 3.57 -14.69
C GLN A 182 -26.43 4.67 -15.60
N ALA A 183 -25.55 5.26 -16.42
CA ALA A 183 -25.98 6.12 -17.51
C ALA A 183 -26.78 5.30 -18.56
N PRO A 184 -27.86 5.87 -19.13
CA PRO A 184 -28.67 5.14 -20.12
C PRO A 184 -27.87 4.82 -21.38
N ASN A 185 -28.04 3.59 -21.91
CA ASN A 185 -27.44 3.19 -23.18
C ASN A 185 -28.15 3.87 -24.37
N ARG A 186 -27.70 5.07 -24.73
CA ARG A 186 -28.27 5.87 -25.83
C ARG A 186 -28.25 5.17 -27.19
N LYS A 187 -27.32 4.24 -27.44
CA LYS A 187 -27.28 3.47 -28.70
C LYS A 187 -28.42 2.46 -28.76
N GLY A 188 -28.72 1.78 -27.65
CA GLY A 188 -29.84 0.81 -27.55
C GLY A 188 -31.23 1.45 -27.56
N LEU A 189 -31.32 2.77 -27.36
CA LEU A 189 -32.60 3.51 -27.37
C LEU A 189 -32.99 4.05 -28.75
N LYS A 190 -32.10 3.98 -29.75
CA LYS A 190 -32.45 4.35 -31.13
C LYS A 190 -33.37 3.29 -31.70
N ARG A 191 -34.63 3.65 -31.94
CA ARG A 191 -35.55 2.81 -32.73
C ARG A 191 -35.07 2.84 -34.18
N THR A 192 -34.61 1.71 -34.69
CA THR A 192 -34.45 1.45 -36.13
C THR A 192 -35.79 1.36 -36.82
#